data_AF-A0A533WYJ9-F1
#
_entry.id   AF-A0A533WYJ9-F1
#
_cell.length_a   1.000
_cell.length_b   1.000
_cell.length_c   1.000
_cell.angle_alpha   90.00
_cell.angle_beta   90.00
_cell.angle_gamma   90.00
#
_symmetry.space_group_name_H-M   'P 1'
#
loop_
_entity.id
_entity.type
_entity.pdbx_description
1 polymer ?
#
loop_
_entity_poly.entity_id
_entity_poly.type
_entity_poly.pdbx_seq_one_letter_code
_entity_poly.pdbx_strand_id
1 'polypeptide(L)'
;MRFRCADGYDVGIPLDRGLMDGTILAYEMNGVPLPTEHGFPVRAIVPGLYGMMNAKWITDIELVDKVYEGFWQRRGWANNAKYRRRTAKQVRSTFCQYRYSR
;
A
#
# COMPACT_ATOMS: atom_id res chain seq x y z
N MET A 1 5.31 2.55 11.74
CA MET A 1 5.76 3.56 10.76
C MET A 1 4.55 4.38 10.33
N ARG A 2 4.69 5.70 10.23
CA ARG A 2 3.65 6.65 9.83
C ARG A 2 3.93 7.18 8.43
N PHE A 3 2.89 7.27 7.62
CA PHE A 3 2.92 7.95 6.32
C PHE A 3 2.04 9.21 6.40
N ARG A 4 2.54 10.32 5.86
CA ARG A 4 1.75 11.55 5.64
C ARG A 4 1.58 11.77 4.14
N CYS A 5 0.38 12.22 3.78
CA CYS A 5 -0.03 12.46 2.41
C CYS A 5 -0.35 13.95 2.21
N ALA A 6 -0.18 14.42 0.97
CA ALA A 6 -0.38 15.82 0.61
C ALA A 6 -1.83 16.31 0.79
N ASP A 7 -2.81 15.39 0.76
CA ASP A 7 -4.23 15.66 0.97
C ASP A 7 -4.64 15.74 2.46
N GLY A 8 -3.67 15.68 3.38
CA GLY A 8 -3.91 15.63 4.82
C GLY A 8 -4.27 14.23 5.33
N TYR A 9 -4.22 13.20 4.48
CA TYR A 9 -4.37 11.82 4.90
C TYR A 9 -3.12 11.31 5.62
N ASP A 10 -3.31 10.48 6.63
CA ASP A 10 -2.24 9.86 7.38
C ASP A 10 -2.60 8.42 7.73
N VAL A 11 -1.60 7.54 7.66
CA VAL A 11 -1.78 6.13 8.00
C VAL A 11 -0.61 5.57 8.77
N GLY A 12 -0.92 4.79 9.80
CA GLY A 12 0.04 3.98 10.54
C GLY A 12 0.12 2.58 9.93
N ILE A 13 1.30 2.19 9.46
CA ILE A 13 1.58 0.82 9.02
C ILE A 13 2.51 0.15 10.05
N PRO A 14 2.15 -1.04 10.54
CA PRO A 14 3.04 -1.86 11.37
C PRO A 14 4.39 -2.10 10.68
N LEU A 15 5.49 -2.01 11.43
CA LEU A 15 6.84 -2.07 10.85
C LEU A 15 7.13 -3.43 10.20
N ASP A 16 6.64 -4.52 10.79
CA ASP A 16 6.70 -5.88 10.25
C ASP A 16 6.08 -5.97 8.84
N ARG A 17 5.02 -5.19 8.57
CA ARG A 17 4.37 -5.12 7.26
C ARG A 17 5.08 -4.18 6.30
N GLY A 18 5.58 -3.06 6.81
CA GLY A 18 6.35 -2.09 6.03
C GLY A 18 7.63 -2.69 5.45
N LEU A 19 8.26 -3.62 6.18
CA LEU A 19 9.50 -4.28 5.79
C LEU A 19 9.29 -5.66 5.14
N MET A 20 8.04 -6.09 4.96
CA MET A 20 7.74 -7.38 4.35
C MET A 20 8.08 -7.37 2.86
N ASP A 21 8.61 -8.50 2.36
CA ASP A 21 8.84 -8.71 0.93
C ASP A 21 7.55 -8.49 0.12
N GLY A 22 7.63 -7.56 -0.83
CA GLY A 22 6.51 -7.13 -1.67
C GLY A 22 5.83 -5.83 -1.22
N THR A 23 6.20 -5.26 -0.07
CA THR A 23 5.86 -3.88 0.25
C THR A 23 6.75 -2.94 -0.55
N ILE A 24 6.15 -2.06 -1.34
CA ILE A 24 6.88 -1.16 -2.24
C ILE A 24 6.34 0.27 -2.19
N LEU A 25 7.24 1.21 -2.48
CA LEU A 25 6.88 2.56 -2.88
C LEU A 25 6.87 2.60 -4.40
N ALA A 26 5.69 2.78 -4.98
CA ALA A 26 5.51 2.81 -6.42
C ALA A 26 5.45 4.26 -6.91
N TYR A 27 6.30 4.58 -7.89
CA TYR A 27 6.32 5.84 -8.64
C TYR A 27 5.86 5.66 -10.10
N GLU A 28 5.79 4.41 -10.56
CA GLU A 28 5.25 4.01 -11.85
C GLU A 28 4.16 2.93 -11.71
N MET A 29 3.25 2.90 -12.67
CA MET A 29 2.22 1.89 -12.83
C MET A 29 2.18 1.46 -14.30
N ASN A 30 2.35 0.16 -14.56
CA ASN A 30 2.37 -0.40 -15.93
C ASN A 30 3.43 0.25 -16.85
N GLY A 31 4.58 0.63 -16.31
CA GLY A 31 5.68 1.23 -17.08
C GLY A 31 5.46 2.70 -17.47
N VAL A 32 4.41 3.35 -16.95
CA VAL A 32 4.20 4.80 -17.07
C VAL A 32 4.21 5.45 -15.69
N PRO A 33 4.59 6.74 -15.58
CA PRO A 33 4.44 7.49 -14.33
C PRO A 33 3.01 7.40 -13.80
N LEU A 34 2.87 7.37 -12.47
CA LEU A 34 1.53 7.30 -11.88
C LEU A 34 0.65 8.46 -12.37
N PRO A 35 -0.60 8.20 -12.76
CA PRO A 35 -1.59 9.26 -12.88
C PRO A 35 -1.82 9.93 -11.52
N THR A 36 -2.17 11.22 -11.53
CA THR A 36 -2.45 11.98 -10.31
C THR A 36 -3.49 11.30 -9.43
N GLU A 37 -4.57 10.77 -10.01
CA GLU A 37 -5.63 10.05 -9.29
C GLU A 37 -5.15 8.79 -8.55
N HIS A 38 -4.04 8.21 -9.00
CA HIS A 38 -3.46 7.00 -8.44
C HIS A 38 -2.37 7.26 -7.41
N GLY A 39 -1.97 8.52 -7.18
CA GLY A 39 -1.03 8.85 -6.11
C GLY A 39 0.27 9.48 -6.57
N PHE A 40 0.36 10.08 -7.77
CA PHE A 40 1.57 10.77 -8.22
C PHE A 40 2.06 11.83 -7.20
N PRO A 41 3.34 11.84 -6.80
CA PRO A 41 4.46 11.13 -7.42
C PRO A 41 4.68 9.72 -6.87
N VAL A 42 4.29 9.45 -5.62
CA VAL A 42 4.58 8.19 -4.93
C VAL A 42 3.37 7.70 -4.13
N ARG A 43 3.13 6.40 -4.21
CA ARG A 43 2.19 5.67 -3.35
C ARG A 43 2.85 4.48 -2.66
N ALA A 44 2.32 4.07 -1.52
CA ALA A 44 2.67 2.81 -0.87
C ALA A 44 1.75 1.69 -1.35
N ILE A 45 2.32 0.51 -1.54
CA ILE A 45 1.59 -0.73 -1.80
C ILE A 45 2.04 -1.75 -0.76
N VAL A 46 1.13 -2.13 0.14
CA VAL A 46 1.39 -3.13 1.19
C VAL A 46 0.51 -4.36 0.96
N PRO A 47 1.07 -5.50 0.53
CA PRO A 47 0.32 -6.72 0.35
C PRO A 47 -0.37 -7.21 1.63
N GLY A 48 -1.60 -7.70 1.50
CA GLY A 48 -2.34 -8.29 2.63
C GLY A 48 -3.05 -7.30 3.56
N LEU A 49 -2.92 -5.99 3.31
CA LEU A 49 -3.71 -4.95 3.98
C LEU A 49 -4.83 -4.43 3.07
N TYR A 50 -5.89 -3.91 3.69
CA TYR A 50 -6.95 -3.22 2.96
C TYR A 50 -6.40 -2.01 2.20
N GLY A 51 -7.03 -1.66 1.07
CA GLY A 51 -6.60 -0.55 0.21
C GLY A 51 -6.52 0.80 0.92
N MET A 52 -7.24 0.96 2.03
CA MET A 52 -7.15 2.10 2.94
C MET A 52 -5.73 2.31 3.50
N MET A 53 -4.95 1.24 3.66
CA MET A 53 -3.57 1.31 4.15
C MET A 53 -2.56 1.68 3.06
N ASN A 54 -2.97 1.68 1.80
CA ASN A 54 -2.12 2.04 0.67
C ASN A 54 -2.19 3.57 0.47
N ALA A 55 -1.36 4.28 1.22
CA ALA A 55 -1.22 5.74 1.14
C ALA A 55 -0.90 6.19 -0.30
N LYS A 56 -1.59 7.23 -0.75
CA LYS A 56 -1.36 7.93 -2.03
C LYS A 56 -0.78 9.31 -1.74
N TRP A 57 -0.03 9.89 -2.69
CA TRP A 57 0.54 11.25 -2.54
C TRP A 57 1.43 11.40 -1.31
N ILE A 58 2.32 10.43 -1.06
CA ILE A 58 3.16 10.41 0.13
C ILE A 58 4.14 11.58 0.10
N THR A 59 4.17 12.38 1.16
CA THR A 59 5.12 13.48 1.37
C THR A 59 6.18 13.12 2.40
N ASP A 60 5.81 12.34 3.42
CA ASP A 60 6.70 11.99 4.51
C ASP A 60 6.48 10.58 5.01
N ILE A 61 7.57 9.95 5.44
CA ILE A 61 7.58 8.65 6.09
C ILE A 61 8.39 8.78 7.38
N GLU A 62 7.79 8.39 8.50
CA GLU A 62 8.40 8.52 9.81
C GLU A 62 8.32 7.21 10.59
N LEU A 63 9.43 6.78 11.17
CA LEU A 63 9.46 5.67 12.09
C LEU A 63 9.04 6.16 13.48
N VAL A 64 8.04 5.47 14.03
CA VAL A 64 7.45 5.78 15.35
C VAL A 64 7.59 4.55 16.22
N ASP A 65 7.90 4.76 17.50
CA ASP A 65 8.11 3.75 18.54
C ASP A 65 6.80 3.13 19.05
N LYS A 66 5.67 3.83 18.83
CA LYS A 66 4.34 3.41 19.27
C LYS A 66 3.41 3.12 18.09
N VAL A 67 2.35 2.34 18.36
CA VAL A 67 1.28 2.10 17.39
C VAL A 67 0.63 3.45 17.07
N TYR A 68 0.67 3.83 15.80
CA TYR A 68 0.10 5.08 15.32
C TYR A 68 -1.33 4.88 14.84
N GLU A 69 -2.26 5.62 15.42
CA GLU A 69 -3.64 5.69 14.96
C GLU A 69 -3.73 6.66 13.79
N GLY A 70 -3.84 6.11 12.57
CA GLY A 70 -4.05 6.91 11.37
C GLY A 70 -5.45 7.49 11.28
N PHE A 71 -5.71 8.20 10.18
CA PHE A 71 -6.96 8.89 9.88
C PHE A 71 -8.22 8.07 10.17
N TRP A 72 -8.27 6.82 9.73
CA TRP A 72 -9.45 5.97 9.90
C TRP A 72 -9.57 5.38 11.29
N GLN A 73 -8.44 5.15 11.96
CA GLN A 73 -8.44 4.57 13.30
C GLN A 73 -8.90 5.61 14.33
N ARG A 74 -8.56 6.88 14.12
CA ARG A 74 -9.15 8.01 14.85
C ARG A 74 -10.67 8.14 14.65
N ARG A 75 -11.22 7.53 13.58
CA ARG A 75 -12.66 7.49 13.28
C ARG A 75 -13.33 6.17 13.73
N GLY A 76 -12.66 5.39 14.58
CA GLY A 76 -13.21 4.17 15.18
C GLY A 76 -13.01 2.89 14.35
N TRP A 77 -12.22 2.93 13.27
CA TRP A 77 -11.87 1.72 12.54
C TRP A 77 -10.78 0.94 13.28
N ALA A 78 -10.89 -0.39 13.28
CA ALA A 78 -9.94 -1.23 13.97
C ALA A 78 -8.54 -1.18 13.31
N ASN A 79 -7.49 -1.14 14.14
CA ASN A 79 -6.08 -1.10 13.70
C ASN A 79 -5.63 -2.36 12.93
N ASN A 80 -6.43 -3.42 12.92
CA ASN A 80 -6.16 -4.67 12.23
C ASN A 80 -6.78 -4.68 10.82
N ALA A 81 -6.28 -3.82 9.93
CA ALA A 81 -6.69 -3.74 8.53
C ALA A 81 -6.22 -4.94 7.67
N LYS A 82 -6.12 -6.14 8.24
CA LYS A 82 -5.80 -7.39 7.52
C LYS A 82 -7.04 -7.84 6.78
N TYR A 83 -6.98 -7.92 5.45
CA TYR A 83 -8.08 -8.52 4.71
C TYR A 83 -7.83 -10.03 4.55
N ARG A 84 -8.85 -10.85 4.88
CA ARG A 84 -8.80 -12.29 4.62
C ARG A 84 -9.29 -12.53 3.19
N ARG A 85 -8.39 -12.86 2.27
CA ARG A 85 -8.81 -13.42 0.97
C ARG A 85 -9.65 -14.65 1.24
N ARG A 86 -10.95 -14.62 0.93
CA ARG A 86 -11.66 -15.87 0.64
C ARG A 86 -11.07 -16.35 -0.70
N THR A 87 -10.52 -17.57 -0.70
CA THR A 87 -9.93 -18.29 -1.86
C THR A 87 -8.59 -17.77 -2.41
N ALA A 88 -7.49 -18.44 -2.04
CA ALA A 88 -6.20 -18.40 -2.73
C ALA A 88 -6.01 -19.56 -3.73
N LYS A 89 -7.08 -20.28 -4.10
CA LYS A 89 -7.01 -21.48 -4.94
C LYS A 89 -7.37 -21.30 -6.43
N GLN A 90 -7.86 -20.14 -6.87
CA GLN A 90 -8.39 -19.98 -8.25
C GLN A 90 -7.69 -18.92 -9.13
N VAL A 91 -6.70 -18.17 -8.63
CA VAL A 91 -6.02 -17.12 -9.45
C VAL A 91 -4.53 -17.44 -9.58
N ARG A 92 -4.21 -18.62 -10.11
CA ARG A 92 -2.86 -18.99 -10.59
C ARG A 92 -2.78 -19.10 -12.11
N SER A 93 -3.85 -18.82 -12.82
CA SER A 93 -3.92 -18.91 -14.27
C SER A 93 -4.54 -17.63 -14.81
N THR A 94 -3.69 -16.65 -15.09
CA THR A 94 -3.76 -15.67 -16.21
C THR A 94 -2.69 -14.61 -15.89
N PHE A 95 -1.43 -15.04 -15.75
CA PHE A 95 -0.32 -14.12 -15.92
C PHE A 95 0.22 -14.38 -17.32
N CYS A 96 -0.07 -13.42 -18.18
CA CYS A 96 0.29 -13.31 -19.58
C CYS A 96 1.75 -13.74 -19.79
N GLN A 97 1.95 -14.92 -20.38
CA GLN A 97 3.23 -15.33 -20.94
C GLN A 97 3.38 -14.63 -22.29
N TYR A 98 4.06 -13.49 -22.34
CA TYR A 98 4.76 -13.07 -23.56
C TYR A 98 6.25 -13.34 -23.38
N ARG A 99 6.62 -14.54 -23.80
CA ARG A 99 8.01 -14.98 -23.95
C ARG A 99 8.56 -14.33 -25.22
N TYR A 100 9.54 -13.46 -25.08
CA TYR A 100 10.37 -12.94 -26.17
C TYR A 100 11.29 -14.06 -26.65
N SER A 101 11.27 -14.43 -27.94
CA SER A 101 12.42 -14.98 -28.68
C SER A 101 12.07 -15.17 -30.15
N ARG A 102 12.89 -14.56 -31.00
CA ARG A 102 13.19 -14.76 -32.44
C ARG A 102 12.37 -15.77 -33.24
#